data_AF-A0A2M8HRI4-F1
#
_entry.id   AF-A0A2M8HRI4-F1
#
_cell.length_a   1.000
_cell.length_b   1.000
_cell.length_c   1.000
_cell.angle_alpha   90.00
_cell.angle_beta   90.00
_cell.angle_gamma   90.00
#
_symmetry.space_group_name_H-M   'P 1'
#
loop_
_entity.id
_entity.type
_entity.pdbx_description
1 polymer ?
#
loop_
_entity_poly.entity_id
_entity_poly.type
_entity_poly.pdbx_seq_one_letter_code
_entity_poly.pdbx_strand_id
1 'polypeptide(L)'
;MKRKFMKLCILAYLVSLGSLNNLFAQNSKVQYTPEQAKWETFQTKPFLGNTNTAHDPDGVGWIKPSTWEAAKWDGKVYNPSKMTKSQFASAICPTVDTVRGIREVFYKHKPFADNKNPTKAEVDEWHRIAINHIRALVGYSSHDRQVNNDHCMSARALWGDQRKFTNMWDKKYPGKLGSAAGPCLGSNNAHCGASFLPSLKDQAIYLPSGHPGCKAQAGAEGVFSGPKSNIPWSIKWSRAFCNTLKAEGFWGGHVSPWFHREKFGFSFWDNDLSNNNNNAILRAKWTGSLKSNSYKKN
;
A
#
# COMPACT_ATOMS: atom_id res chain seq x y z
N MET A 1 -75.70 36.67 27.58
CA MET A 1 -75.46 37.21 26.22
C MET A 1 -73.97 37.48 26.07
N LYS A 2 -73.28 36.81 25.12
CA LYS A 2 -71.88 37.07 24.65
C LYS A 2 -70.78 36.74 25.69
N ARG A 3 -69.65 36.05 25.43
CA ARG A 3 -68.96 35.51 24.25
C ARG A 3 -68.03 34.38 24.76
N LYS A 4 -68.05 33.20 24.13
CA LYS A 4 -67.03 32.14 24.36
C LYS A 4 -65.76 32.52 23.60
N PHE A 5 -64.63 32.63 24.29
CA PHE A 5 -63.31 32.77 23.68
C PHE A 5 -62.86 31.42 23.13
N MET A 6 -62.70 31.34 21.81
CA MET A 6 -62.12 30.21 21.10
C MET A 6 -60.58 30.34 21.21
N LYS A 7 -59.95 29.47 21.99
CA LYS A 7 -58.48 29.34 22.00
C LYS A 7 -58.06 28.57 20.75
N LEU A 8 -57.40 29.27 19.84
CA LEU A 8 -56.73 28.72 18.68
C LEU A 8 -55.41 28.07 19.15
N CYS A 9 -55.37 26.75 19.31
CA CYS A 9 -54.12 26.01 19.49
C CYS A 9 -53.53 25.75 18.10
N ILE A 10 -52.52 26.54 17.72
CA ILE A 10 -51.69 26.28 16.55
C ILE A 10 -50.79 25.10 16.90
N LEU A 11 -51.05 23.95 16.27
CA LEU A 11 -50.14 22.80 16.26
C LEU A 11 -48.94 23.17 15.37
N ALA A 12 -47.80 23.48 15.99
CA ALA A 12 -46.54 23.62 15.27
C ALA A 12 -46.01 22.21 14.93
N TYR A 13 -46.20 21.78 13.68
CA TYR A 13 -45.48 20.66 13.09
C TYR A 13 -44.01 21.07 12.90
N LEU A 14 -43.17 20.78 13.89
CA LEU A 14 -41.72 20.78 13.73
C LEU A 14 -41.33 19.56 12.89
N VAL A 15 -41.32 19.71 11.57
CA VAL A 15 -40.57 18.81 10.69
C VAL A 15 -39.10 19.08 10.95
N SER A 16 -38.44 18.17 11.66
CA SER A 16 -36.99 18.23 11.85
C SER A 16 -36.32 18.05 10.48
N LEU A 17 -35.89 19.16 9.88
CA LEU A 17 -34.88 19.20 8.82
C LEU A 17 -33.49 18.89 9.41
N GLY A 18 -33.41 17.80 10.17
CA GLY A 18 -32.19 17.25 10.73
C GLY A 18 -31.71 16.11 9.85
N SER A 19 -30.66 16.38 9.06
CA SER A 19 -29.77 15.37 8.48
C SER A 19 -30.18 14.73 7.14
N LEU A 20 -30.49 15.55 6.14
CA LEU A 20 -30.30 15.16 4.73
C LEU A 20 -28.86 15.39 4.21
N ASN A 21 -27.94 15.88 5.06
CA ASN A 21 -26.54 16.11 4.69
C ASN A 21 -25.61 14.91 4.93
N ASN A 22 -26.11 13.77 5.41
CA ASN A 22 -25.32 12.55 5.62
C ASN A 22 -25.49 11.49 4.51
N LEU A 23 -26.09 11.84 3.38
CA LEU A 23 -26.24 10.97 2.21
C LEU A 23 -25.19 11.19 1.10
N PHE A 24 -24.22 12.08 1.31
CA PHE A 24 -23.14 12.37 0.35
C PHE A 24 -21.71 12.28 0.93
N ALA A 25 -21.52 11.66 2.09
CA ALA A 25 -20.21 11.13 2.45
C ALA A 25 -19.97 9.81 1.70
N GLN A 26 -19.93 9.87 0.36
CA GLN A 26 -19.11 8.91 -0.37
C GLN A 26 -17.71 9.06 0.22
N ASN A 27 -17.25 8.05 0.95
CA ASN A 27 -15.87 7.90 1.41
C ASN A 27 -14.95 7.97 0.18
N SER A 28 -14.63 9.17 -0.30
CA SER A 28 -13.63 9.36 -1.35
C SER A 28 -12.31 8.98 -0.71
N LYS A 29 -11.83 7.77 -1.00
CA LYS A 29 -10.51 7.33 -0.55
C LYS A 29 -9.48 8.35 -1.05
N VAL A 30 -8.56 8.74 -0.18
CA VAL A 30 -7.51 9.69 -0.53
C VAL A 30 -6.46 8.97 -1.38
N GLN A 31 -6.13 9.53 -2.54
CA GLN A 31 -5.06 9.02 -3.39
C GLN A 31 -3.71 9.55 -2.92
N TYR A 32 -2.78 8.64 -2.62
CA TYR A 32 -1.41 8.96 -2.21
C TYR A 32 -0.39 8.72 -3.32
N THR A 33 -0.65 7.73 -4.17
CA THR A 33 0.13 7.48 -5.37
C THR A 33 -0.01 8.66 -6.35
N PRO A 34 1.10 9.32 -6.76
CA PRO A 34 1.03 10.47 -7.67
C PRO A 34 0.42 10.12 -9.03
N GLU A 35 -0.16 11.11 -9.71
CA GLU A 35 -0.76 10.88 -11.03
C GLU A 35 0.25 10.43 -12.08
N GLN A 36 1.50 10.87 -11.96
CA GLN A 36 2.61 10.55 -12.86
C GLN A 36 3.11 9.12 -12.73
N ALA A 37 2.60 8.33 -11.76
CA ALA A 37 2.93 6.92 -11.66
C ALA A 37 2.37 6.17 -12.88
N LYS A 38 3.26 5.48 -13.62
CA LYS A 38 2.90 4.64 -14.77
C LYS A 38 2.19 3.37 -14.28
N TRP A 39 0.88 3.45 -14.15
CA TRP A 39 0.06 2.43 -13.48
C TRP A 39 -0.69 1.52 -14.46
N GLU A 40 -0.84 1.95 -15.71
CA GLU A 40 -1.74 1.37 -16.70
C GLU A 40 -1.38 -0.09 -17.01
N THR A 41 -0.10 -0.43 -17.01
CA THR A 41 0.32 -1.81 -17.26
C THR A 41 -0.12 -2.76 -16.16
N PHE A 42 -0.10 -2.34 -14.91
CA PHE A 42 -0.54 -3.16 -13.79
C PHE A 42 -2.06 -3.35 -13.74
N GLN A 43 -2.81 -2.45 -14.40
CA GLN A 43 -4.25 -2.56 -14.55
C GLN A 43 -4.66 -3.54 -15.65
N THR A 44 -3.84 -3.64 -16.70
CA THR A 44 -4.18 -4.39 -17.93
C THR A 44 -3.51 -5.76 -17.99
N LYS A 45 -2.22 -5.85 -17.67
CA LYS A 45 -1.42 -7.09 -17.76
C LYS A 45 -2.03 -8.29 -17.01
N PRO A 46 -2.65 -8.13 -15.82
CA PRO A 46 -3.27 -9.26 -15.14
C PRO A 46 -4.34 -10.00 -15.94
N PHE A 47 -4.96 -9.35 -16.94
CA PHE A 47 -6.04 -9.92 -17.72
C PHE A 47 -5.61 -10.42 -19.11
N LEU A 48 -4.41 -10.06 -19.59
CA LEU A 48 -3.94 -10.44 -20.94
C LEU A 48 -3.90 -11.96 -21.20
N GLY A 49 -3.67 -12.75 -20.15
CA GLY A 49 -3.62 -14.22 -20.25
C GLY A 49 -4.97 -14.92 -20.04
N ASN A 50 -6.07 -14.17 -19.87
CA ASN A 50 -7.41 -14.67 -19.51
C ASN A 50 -7.44 -15.61 -18.28
N THR A 51 -6.36 -15.64 -17.50
CA THR A 51 -6.26 -16.48 -16.30
C THR A 51 -6.94 -15.81 -15.13
N ASN A 52 -6.81 -14.48 -14.98
CA ASN A 52 -7.49 -13.73 -13.93
C ASN A 52 -8.78 -13.12 -14.46
N THR A 53 -9.77 -12.99 -13.59
CA THR A 53 -11.07 -12.37 -13.91
C THR A 53 -11.27 -11.02 -13.24
N ALA A 54 -10.52 -10.74 -12.16
CA ALA A 54 -10.52 -9.47 -11.43
C ALA A 54 -9.24 -9.31 -10.56
N HIS A 55 -9.08 -8.16 -9.90
CA HIS A 55 -7.96 -7.86 -9.00
C HIS A 55 -8.16 -8.37 -7.56
N ASP A 56 -9.33 -8.90 -7.20
CA ASP A 56 -9.63 -9.48 -5.89
C ASP A 56 -9.08 -10.92 -5.75
N PRO A 57 -9.05 -11.47 -4.52
CA PRO A 57 -8.50 -12.82 -4.30
C PRO A 57 -9.18 -13.94 -5.10
N ASP A 58 -10.50 -13.87 -5.31
CA ASP A 58 -11.24 -14.93 -6.03
C ASP A 58 -11.09 -14.76 -7.55
N GLY A 59 -10.69 -13.56 -8.01
CA GLY A 59 -10.33 -13.31 -9.39
C GLY A 59 -8.97 -13.86 -9.80
N VAL A 60 -8.15 -14.36 -8.86
CA VAL A 60 -6.82 -14.93 -9.15
C VAL A 60 -6.93 -16.38 -9.62
N GLY A 61 -6.91 -16.62 -10.93
CA GLY A 61 -7.29 -17.93 -11.48
C GLY A 61 -6.32 -19.10 -11.22
N TRP A 62 -5.06 -18.84 -10.85
CA TRP A 62 -4.12 -19.93 -10.51
C TRP A 62 -4.14 -20.32 -9.03
N ILE A 63 -4.75 -19.51 -8.16
CA ILE A 63 -4.84 -19.82 -6.73
C ILE A 63 -6.15 -20.56 -6.50
N LYS A 64 -6.03 -21.86 -6.22
CA LYS A 64 -7.19 -22.72 -6.00
C LYS A 64 -7.95 -22.29 -4.74
N PRO A 65 -9.29 -22.47 -4.67
CA PRO A 65 -10.06 -22.24 -3.45
C PRO A 65 -9.49 -22.95 -2.22
N SER A 66 -9.00 -24.18 -2.37
CA SER A 66 -8.35 -24.92 -1.27
C SER A 66 -7.08 -24.26 -0.74
N THR A 67 -6.34 -23.52 -1.58
CA THR A 67 -5.17 -22.75 -1.15
C THR A 67 -5.60 -21.56 -0.29
N TRP A 68 -6.70 -20.90 -0.64
CA TRP A 68 -7.28 -19.84 0.18
C TRP A 68 -7.80 -20.36 1.51
N GLU A 69 -8.51 -21.48 1.49
CA GLU A 69 -9.02 -22.14 2.69
C GLU A 69 -7.90 -22.55 3.66
N ALA A 70 -6.81 -23.15 3.16
CA ALA A 70 -5.64 -23.49 3.98
C ALA A 70 -4.89 -22.25 4.53
N ALA A 71 -5.05 -21.11 3.86
CA ALA A 71 -4.48 -19.82 4.26
C ALA A 71 -5.39 -19.02 5.20
N LYS A 72 -6.51 -19.56 5.69
CA LYS A 72 -7.31 -18.89 6.71
C LYS A 72 -6.51 -18.57 7.97
N TRP A 73 -6.85 -17.45 8.60
CA TRP A 73 -6.33 -17.10 9.91
C TRP A 73 -7.35 -17.49 10.99
N ASP A 74 -6.89 -18.24 11.97
CA ASP A 74 -7.64 -18.72 13.13
C ASP A 74 -7.67 -17.71 14.30
N GLY A 75 -7.10 -16.52 14.11
CA GLY A 75 -6.94 -15.50 15.16
C GLY A 75 -5.71 -15.71 16.05
N LYS A 76 -4.90 -16.76 15.83
CA LYS A 76 -3.69 -17.00 16.61
C LYS A 76 -2.61 -15.97 16.29
N VAL A 77 -2.08 -15.32 17.32
CA VAL A 77 -0.89 -14.46 17.21
C VAL A 77 0.37 -15.29 17.06
N TYR A 78 1.19 -14.97 16.07
CA TYR A 78 2.49 -15.60 15.84
C TYR A 78 3.59 -14.85 16.59
N ASN A 79 4.26 -15.53 17.52
CA ASN A 79 5.38 -14.97 18.27
C ASN A 79 6.70 -15.26 17.54
N PRO A 80 7.35 -14.27 16.90
CA PRO A 80 8.57 -14.47 16.14
C PRO A 80 9.78 -14.85 17.01
N SER A 81 9.77 -14.62 18.34
CA SER A 81 10.84 -15.10 19.24
C SER A 81 10.78 -16.60 19.49
N LYS A 82 9.62 -17.24 19.24
CA LYS A 82 9.41 -18.67 19.50
C LYS A 82 9.47 -19.52 18.22
N MET A 83 9.90 -18.93 17.11
CA MET A 83 9.87 -19.56 15.80
C MET A 83 11.20 -19.31 15.09
N THR A 84 11.68 -20.30 14.36
CA THR A 84 12.76 -20.07 13.40
C THR A 84 12.27 -19.14 12.29
N LYS A 85 13.21 -18.53 11.55
CA LYS A 85 12.90 -17.72 10.36
C LYS A 85 11.95 -18.44 9.39
N SER A 86 12.23 -19.70 9.09
CA SER A 86 11.43 -20.51 8.14
C SER A 86 10.03 -20.78 8.69
N GLN A 87 9.92 -21.19 9.95
CA GLN A 87 8.62 -21.45 10.59
C GLN A 87 7.76 -20.18 10.63
N PHE A 88 8.35 -19.03 10.98
CA PHE A 88 7.63 -17.76 11.02
C PHE A 88 7.17 -17.34 9.61
N ALA A 89 8.06 -17.42 8.61
CA ALA A 89 7.73 -17.10 7.23
C ALA A 89 6.59 -17.99 6.70
N SER A 90 6.63 -19.31 6.92
CA SER A 90 5.56 -20.23 6.49
C SER A 90 4.24 -20.03 7.26
N ALA A 91 4.30 -19.59 8.51
CA ALA A 91 3.10 -19.28 9.28
C ALA A 91 2.38 -18.04 8.75
N ILE A 92 3.11 -16.99 8.40
CA ILE A 92 2.55 -15.74 7.85
C ILE A 92 2.23 -15.86 6.36
N CYS A 93 3.09 -16.51 5.60
CA CYS A 93 3.03 -16.65 4.14
C CYS A 93 3.06 -18.14 3.76
N PRO A 94 1.91 -18.85 3.80
CA PRO A 94 1.82 -20.24 3.35
C PRO A 94 2.35 -20.44 1.93
N THR A 95 2.16 -19.42 1.07
CA THR A 95 2.84 -19.30 -0.22
C THR A 95 3.37 -17.88 -0.39
N VAL A 96 4.12 -17.61 -1.45
CA VAL A 96 4.55 -16.24 -1.79
C VAL A 96 3.39 -15.35 -2.28
N ASP A 97 2.27 -15.96 -2.70
CA ASP A 97 1.07 -15.27 -3.18
C ASP A 97 0.04 -15.04 -2.07
N THR A 98 0.04 -15.89 -1.06
CA THR A 98 -0.98 -15.91 -0.01
C THR A 98 -0.38 -15.53 1.33
N VAL A 99 -0.80 -14.38 1.85
CA VAL A 99 -0.64 -14.03 3.27
C VAL A 99 -1.81 -14.63 4.04
N ARG A 100 -1.54 -15.25 5.17
CA ARG A 100 -2.57 -15.89 5.99
C ARG A 100 -3.67 -14.89 6.38
N GLY A 101 -4.93 -15.21 6.13
CA GLY A 101 -6.10 -14.39 6.43
C GLY A 101 -6.39 -13.24 5.46
N ILE A 102 -5.54 -13.03 4.44
CA ILE A 102 -5.65 -11.83 3.61
C ILE A 102 -6.92 -11.79 2.76
N ARG A 103 -7.43 -12.96 2.36
CA ARG A 103 -8.66 -13.09 1.58
C ARG A 103 -9.87 -12.61 2.38
N GLU A 104 -9.99 -13.08 3.62
CA GLU A 104 -11.07 -12.68 4.53
C GLU A 104 -11.03 -11.18 4.80
N VAL A 105 -9.83 -10.62 4.98
CA VAL A 105 -9.63 -9.18 5.16
C VAL A 105 -10.07 -8.40 3.92
N PHE A 106 -9.72 -8.86 2.72
CA PHE A 106 -10.15 -8.22 1.48
C PHE A 106 -11.68 -8.13 1.41
N TYR A 107 -12.39 -9.25 1.58
CA TYR A 107 -13.86 -9.24 1.46
C TYR A 107 -14.59 -8.59 2.63
N LYS A 108 -13.97 -8.54 3.82
CA LYS A 108 -14.48 -7.75 4.95
C LYS A 108 -14.45 -6.26 4.64
N HIS A 109 -13.36 -5.76 4.06
CA HIS A 109 -13.16 -4.34 3.83
C HIS A 109 -13.69 -3.85 2.47
N LYS A 110 -13.86 -4.74 1.49
CA LYS A 110 -14.28 -4.42 0.11
C LYS A 110 -13.50 -3.21 -0.43
N PRO A 111 -12.16 -3.29 -0.51
CA PRO A 111 -11.33 -2.13 -0.76
C PRO A 111 -11.49 -1.58 -2.18
N PHE A 112 -12.08 -2.33 -3.12
CA PHE A 112 -12.33 -1.90 -4.49
C PHE A 112 -13.83 -1.84 -4.76
N ALA A 113 -14.31 -0.73 -5.30
CA ALA A 113 -15.70 -0.58 -5.74
C ALA A 113 -15.96 -1.42 -7.00
N ASP A 114 -14.99 -1.47 -7.90
CA ASP A 114 -14.92 -2.39 -9.04
C ASP A 114 -13.65 -3.23 -8.92
N ASN A 115 -13.80 -4.53 -8.64
CA ASN A 115 -12.67 -5.43 -8.54
C ASN A 115 -11.90 -5.58 -9.87
N LYS A 116 -12.51 -5.25 -11.02
CA LYS A 116 -11.81 -5.26 -12.32
C LYS A 116 -11.02 -3.99 -12.57
N ASN A 117 -11.45 -2.85 -12.03
CA ASN A 117 -10.88 -1.53 -12.29
C ASN A 117 -10.66 -0.70 -11.02
N PRO A 118 -9.84 -1.17 -10.05
CA PRO A 118 -9.58 -0.40 -8.85
C PRO A 118 -8.82 0.90 -9.17
N THR A 119 -9.22 1.97 -8.51
CA THR A 119 -8.52 3.26 -8.59
C THR A 119 -7.20 3.22 -7.80
N LYS A 120 -6.27 4.16 -8.08
CA LYS A 120 -5.03 4.30 -7.30
C LYS A 120 -5.33 4.51 -5.80
N ALA A 121 -6.31 5.36 -5.48
CA ALA A 121 -6.75 5.60 -4.10
C ALA A 121 -7.23 4.34 -3.37
N GLU A 122 -7.94 3.47 -4.10
CA GLU A 122 -8.41 2.20 -3.59
C GLU A 122 -7.28 1.21 -3.32
N VAL A 123 -6.28 1.19 -4.19
CA VAL A 123 -5.10 0.34 -4.01
C VAL A 123 -4.19 0.88 -2.89
N ASP A 124 -4.06 2.20 -2.75
CA ASP A 124 -3.35 2.82 -1.62
C ASP A 124 -4.00 2.44 -0.28
N GLU A 125 -5.33 2.48 -0.21
CA GLU A 125 -6.06 2.07 0.99
C GLU A 125 -5.97 0.55 1.22
N TRP A 126 -6.02 -0.26 0.16
CA TRP A 126 -5.80 -1.69 0.26
C TRP A 126 -4.44 -2.02 0.88
N HIS A 127 -3.36 -1.37 0.42
CA HIS A 127 -2.02 -1.60 0.98
C HIS A 127 -1.97 -1.27 2.47
N ARG A 128 -2.60 -0.17 2.90
CA ARG A 128 -2.68 0.19 4.33
C ARG A 128 -3.41 -0.87 5.14
N ILE A 129 -4.58 -1.33 4.68
CA ILE A 129 -5.35 -2.40 5.31
C ILE A 129 -4.52 -3.68 5.41
N ALA A 130 -3.86 -4.06 4.32
CA ALA A 130 -3.09 -5.29 4.22
C ALA A 130 -1.83 -5.29 5.11
N ILE A 131 -1.12 -4.16 5.19
CA ILE A 131 0.03 -4.02 6.11
C ILE A 131 -0.44 -4.09 7.56
N ASN A 132 -1.56 -3.47 7.90
CA ASN A 132 -2.13 -3.54 9.24
C ASN A 132 -2.61 -4.94 9.59
N HIS A 133 -3.05 -5.73 8.61
CA HIS A 133 -3.34 -7.14 8.80
C HIS A 133 -2.10 -7.95 9.17
N ILE A 134 -0.97 -7.82 8.45
CA ILE A 134 0.26 -8.55 8.83
C ILE A 134 0.79 -8.12 10.21
N ARG A 135 0.54 -6.88 10.63
CA ARG A 135 0.80 -6.43 12.00
C ARG A 135 -0.09 -7.13 13.02
N ALA A 136 -1.38 -7.29 12.74
CA ALA A 136 -2.30 -8.04 13.60
C ALA A 136 -1.89 -9.51 13.78
N LEU A 137 -1.33 -10.15 12.74
CA LEU A 137 -0.81 -11.52 12.82
C LEU A 137 0.29 -11.69 13.90
N VAL A 138 1.01 -10.61 14.24
CA VAL A 138 2.02 -10.56 15.31
C VAL A 138 1.57 -9.73 16.53
N GLY A 139 0.26 -9.58 16.71
CA GLY A 139 -0.31 -8.88 17.87
C GLY A 139 -0.09 -7.36 17.88
N TYR A 140 0.34 -6.75 16.78
CA TYR A 140 0.50 -5.30 16.64
C TYR A 140 -0.81 -4.64 16.16
N SER A 141 -1.89 -4.86 16.91
CA SER A 141 -3.24 -4.40 16.56
C SER A 141 -3.67 -3.09 17.24
N SER A 142 -2.90 -2.57 18.20
CA SER A 142 -3.23 -1.31 18.87
C SER A 142 -3.20 -0.13 17.90
N HIS A 143 -3.97 0.91 18.20
CA HIS A 143 -4.10 2.10 17.34
C HIS A 143 -2.75 2.75 17.03
N ASP A 144 -1.87 2.85 18.03
CA ASP A 144 -0.53 3.43 17.89
C ASP A 144 0.44 2.56 17.07
N ARG A 145 0.05 1.32 16.74
CA ARG A 145 0.81 0.37 15.91
C ARG A 145 0.33 0.33 14.46
N GLN A 146 -0.74 1.04 14.11
CA GLN A 146 -1.24 1.06 12.74
C GLN A 146 -0.32 1.88 11.83
N VAL A 147 -0.20 1.44 10.58
CA VAL A 147 0.48 2.18 9.51
C VAL A 147 -0.51 3.11 8.81
N ASN A 148 -0.01 4.26 8.36
CA ASN A 148 -0.74 5.23 7.55
C ASN A 148 -0.02 5.49 6.23
N ASN A 149 -0.79 5.76 5.18
CA ASN A 149 -0.26 6.28 3.93
C ASN A 149 0.33 7.68 4.13
N ASP A 150 1.33 8.05 3.33
CA ASP A 150 1.97 9.36 3.36
C ASP A 150 2.32 9.83 1.94
N HIS A 151 1.81 11.00 1.54
CA HIS A 151 1.99 11.53 0.18
C HIS A 151 3.46 11.68 -0.18
N CYS A 152 4.27 12.12 0.79
CA CYS A 152 5.70 12.29 0.56
C CYS A 152 6.44 10.96 0.42
N MET A 153 6.02 9.91 1.11
CA MET A 153 6.60 8.58 0.89
C MET A 153 6.24 8.01 -0.47
N SER A 154 4.99 8.15 -0.92
CA SER A 154 4.59 7.67 -2.25
C SER A 154 5.28 8.46 -3.37
N ALA A 155 5.34 9.79 -3.25
CA ALA A 155 6.06 10.63 -4.20
C ALA A 155 7.57 10.34 -4.21
N ARG A 156 8.21 10.19 -3.04
CA ARG A 156 9.64 9.84 -2.96
C ARG A 156 9.94 8.42 -3.48
N ALA A 157 9.01 7.49 -3.33
CA ALA A 157 9.14 6.17 -3.94
C ALA A 157 9.11 6.30 -5.48
N LEU A 158 8.14 7.04 -6.02
CA LEU A 158 8.04 7.27 -7.47
C LEU A 158 9.25 8.02 -8.02
N TRP A 159 9.73 9.07 -7.35
CA TRP A 159 10.92 9.80 -7.79
C TRP A 159 12.16 8.90 -7.79
N GLY A 160 12.29 8.02 -6.81
CA GLY A 160 13.36 7.02 -6.78
C GLY A 160 13.31 6.06 -7.97
N ASP A 161 12.13 5.57 -8.34
CA ASP A 161 11.97 4.71 -9.52
C ASP A 161 12.17 5.46 -10.83
N GLN A 162 11.60 6.66 -10.97
CA GLN A 162 11.85 7.52 -12.13
C GLN A 162 13.35 7.82 -12.27
N ARG A 163 14.05 8.06 -11.17
CA ARG A 163 15.50 8.26 -11.17
C ARG A 163 16.24 6.99 -11.58
N LYS A 164 15.81 5.81 -11.10
CA LYS A 164 16.44 4.52 -11.37
C LYS A 164 16.28 4.08 -12.82
N PHE A 165 15.10 4.27 -13.40
CA PHE A 165 14.70 3.65 -14.66
C PHE A 165 14.54 4.62 -15.83
N THR A 166 14.75 5.92 -15.61
CA THR A 166 14.72 6.93 -16.68
C THR A 166 15.84 7.96 -16.49
N ASN A 167 16.10 8.77 -17.51
CA ASN A 167 17.00 9.92 -17.44
C ASN A 167 16.25 11.26 -17.29
N MET A 168 14.93 11.25 -17.05
CA MET A 168 14.11 12.46 -17.11
C MET A 168 14.56 13.55 -16.14
N TRP A 169 15.21 13.15 -15.04
CA TRP A 169 15.72 14.06 -14.01
C TRP A 169 17.16 14.50 -14.25
N ASP A 170 17.93 13.78 -15.06
CA ASP A 170 19.40 13.87 -15.07
C ASP A 170 19.91 15.20 -15.61
N LYS A 171 19.24 15.78 -16.62
CA LYS A 171 19.59 17.10 -17.18
C LYS A 171 19.45 18.22 -16.15
N LYS A 172 18.39 18.17 -15.32
CA LYS A 172 18.07 19.23 -14.35
C LYS A 172 18.73 19.00 -12.99
N TYR A 173 18.95 17.75 -12.62
CA TYR A 173 19.53 17.34 -11.34
C TYR A 173 20.74 16.45 -11.57
N PRO A 174 21.87 16.96 -12.09
CA PRO A 174 23.07 16.16 -12.31
C PRO A 174 23.66 15.66 -10.99
N GLY A 175 24.64 14.77 -11.06
CA GLY A 175 25.26 14.19 -9.87
C GLY A 175 26.22 13.05 -10.21
N LYS A 176 26.61 12.28 -9.19
CA LYS A 176 27.48 11.12 -9.35
C LYS A 176 26.66 9.89 -9.76
N LEU A 177 27.04 9.26 -10.87
CA LEU A 177 26.43 8.03 -11.35
C LEU A 177 26.41 6.95 -10.25
N GLY A 178 25.23 6.37 -10.02
CA GLY A 178 25.03 5.32 -9.03
C GLY A 178 24.98 5.79 -7.59
N SER A 179 25.00 7.10 -7.33
CA SER A 179 24.83 7.64 -5.98
C SER A 179 23.39 7.47 -5.46
N ALA A 180 23.19 7.62 -4.16
CA ALA A 180 21.86 7.57 -3.58
C ALA A 180 20.90 8.65 -4.16
N ALA A 181 21.42 9.76 -4.70
CA ALA A 181 20.59 10.82 -5.32
C ALA A 181 20.45 10.66 -6.84
N GLY A 182 21.27 9.84 -7.49
CA GLY A 182 21.37 9.72 -8.94
C GLY A 182 22.38 10.68 -9.59
N PRO A 183 22.56 10.62 -10.93
CA PRO A 183 21.92 9.76 -11.94
C PRO A 183 22.08 8.25 -11.71
N CYS A 184 21.17 7.46 -12.28
CA CYS A 184 21.15 6.00 -12.04
C CYS A 184 21.21 5.11 -13.29
N LEU A 185 20.85 5.61 -14.48
CA LEU A 185 20.93 4.80 -15.69
C LEU A 185 22.39 4.39 -15.95
N GLY A 186 22.61 3.08 -16.13
CA GLY A 186 23.95 2.49 -16.24
C GLY A 186 24.57 2.08 -14.90
N SER A 187 23.90 2.29 -13.76
CA SER A 187 24.38 1.84 -12.45
C SER A 187 23.70 0.55 -11.97
N ASN A 188 24.51 -0.36 -11.42
CA ASN A 188 24.05 -1.58 -10.74
C ASN A 188 23.63 -1.34 -9.28
N ASN A 189 23.77 -0.13 -8.74
CA ASN A 189 23.31 0.17 -7.37
C ASN A 189 21.77 0.10 -7.29
N ALA A 190 21.24 -0.86 -6.52
CA ALA A 190 19.81 -1.05 -6.31
C ALA A 190 19.16 0.15 -5.59
N HIS A 191 19.90 0.80 -4.69
CA HIS A 191 19.47 1.97 -3.91
C HIS A 191 19.76 3.30 -4.62
N CYS A 192 20.18 3.30 -5.88
CA CYS A 192 20.32 4.54 -6.61
C CYS A 192 18.96 5.26 -6.72
N GLY A 193 18.94 6.57 -6.47
CA GLY A 193 17.73 7.39 -6.42
C GLY A 193 17.02 7.39 -5.07
N ALA A 194 17.47 6.61 -4.09
CA ALA A 194 16.85 6.52 -2.77
C ALA A 194 16.74 7.86 -2.02
N SER A 195 17.74 8.73 -2.15
CA SER A 195 17.75 10.06 -1.52
C SER A 195 17.36 11.18 -2.48
N PHE A 196 16.99 10.86 -3.72
CA PHE A 196 16.59 11.87 -4.69
C PHE A 196 15.36 12.65 -4.20
N LEU A 197 15.47 13.98 -4.23
CA LEU A 197 14.43 14.91 -3.83
C LEU A 197 14.48 16.10 -4.81
N PRO A 198 13.50 16.25 -5.71
CA PRO A 198 13.49 17.38 -6.63
C PRO A 198 13.16 18.68 -5.89
N SER A 199 13.38 19.83 -6.53
CA SER A 199 13.01 21.14 -5.99
C SER A 199 11.51 21.24 -5.71
N LEU A 200 11.11 22.13 -4.78
CA LEU A 200 9.70 22.30 -4.39
C LEU A 200 8.78 22.56 -5.60
N LYS A 201 9.26 23.33 -6.58
CA LYS A 201 8.52 23.60 -7.82
C LYS A 201 8.22 22.32 -8.60
N ASP A 202 9.19 21.41 -8.70
CA ASP A 202 9.03 20.15 -9.44
C ASP A 202 8.27 19.10 -8.63
N GLN A 203 8.25 19.20 -7.30
CA GLN A 203 7.43 18.36 -6.45
C GLN A 203 5.93 18.68 -6.58
N ALA A 204 5.58 19.95 -6.85
CA ALA A 204 4.20 20.44 -6.78
C ALA A 204 3.22 19.63 -7.64
N ILE A 205 3.64 19.15 -8.81
CA ILE A 205 2.77 18.35 -9.70
C ILE A 205 2.51 16.94 -9.17
N TYR A 206 3.35 16.43 -8.28
CA TYR A 206 3.26 15.08 -7.70
C TYR A 206 2.46 15.03 -6.40
N LEU A 207 2.08 16.18 -5.86
CA LEU A 207 1.44 16.31 -4.55
C LEU A 207 0.03 16.91 -4.71
N PRO A 208 -0.89 16.63 -3.78
CA PRO A 208 -2.19 17.30 -3.77
C PRO A 208 -2.04 18.83 -3.74
N SER A 209 -3.01 19.52 -4.33
CA SER A 209 -3.04 20.99 -4.29
C SER A 209 -2.98 21.50 -2.85
N GLY A 210 -2.08 22.44 -2.58
CA GLY A 210 -1.85 23.00 -1.24
C GLY A 210 -1.04 22.12 -0.28
N HIS A 211 -0.66 20.89 -0.68
CA HIS A 211 0.20 20.05 0.17
C HIS A 211 1.61 20.66 0.28
N PRO A 212 2.21 20.73 1.48
CA PRO A 212 3.57 21.25 1.63
C PRO A 212 4.58 20.37 0.90
N GLY A 213 5.62 20.98 0.33
CA GLY A 213 6.68 20.20 -0.31
C GLY A 213 7.36 19.24 0.67
N CYS A 214 7.69 18.06 0.14
CA CYS A 214 8.38 17.00 0.84
C CYS A 214 9.83 17.38 1.15
N LYS A 215 10.28 16.97 2.33
CA LYS A 215 11.63 17.20 2.82
C LYS A 215 12.41 15.89 2.90
N ALA A 216 13.74 16.02 2.95
CA ALA A 216 14.59 14.93 3.40
C ALA A 216 14.19 14.59 4.85
N GLN A 217 13.83 13.34 5.08
CA GLN A 217 13.45 12.83 6.40
C GLN A 217 14.03 11.44 6.58
N ALA A 218 14.39 11.14 7.83
CA ALA A 218 14.84 9.83 8.24
C ALA A 218 13.75 8.78 7.97
N GLY A 219 14.18 7.56 7.72
CA GLY A 219 13.27 6.51 7.27
C GLY A 219 13.98 5.24 6.87
N ALA A 220 13.26 4.38 6.16
CA ALA A 220 13.80 3.18 5.54
C ALA A 220 13.35 3.10 4.08
N GLU A 221 14.14 2.40 3.28
CA GLU A 221 13.79 2.05 1.92
C GLU A 221 13.90 0.52 1.75
N GLY A 222 12.99 -0.06 0.97
CA GLY A 222 13.20 -1.35 0.34
C GLY A 222 12.95 -1.27 -1.16
N VAL A 223 13.72 -2.04 -1.93
CA VAL A 223 13.51 -2.24 -3.37
C VAL A 223 13.32 -3.73 -3.60
N PHE A 224 12.15 -4.13 -4.08
CA PHE A 224 11.73 -5.53 -4.15
C PHE A 224 11.35 -5.90 -5.58
N SER A 225 11.89 -7.00 -6.08
CA SER A 225 11.59 -7.54 -7.43
C SER A 225 10.74 -8.82 -7.39
N GLY A 226 10.20 -9.18 -6.22
CA GLY A 226 9.30 -10.32 -6.05
C GLY A 226 7.94 -10.16 -6.75
N PRO A 227 7.32 -8.97 -6.76
CA PRO A 227 6.06 -8.76 -7.49
C PRO A 227 6.21 -8.97 -9.00
N LYS A 228 5.11 -9.33 -9.65
CA LYS A 228 5.01 -9.46 -11.11
C LYS A 228 4.12 -8.37 -11.68
N SER A 229 4.34 -7.97 -12.93
CA SER A 229 3.52 -6.96 -13.59
C SER A 229 2.10 -7.48 -13.85
N ASN A 230 1.95 -8.76 -14.19
CA ASN A 230 0.67 -9.42 -14.53
C ASN A 230 -0.07 -10.10 -13.36
N ILE A 231 0.20 -9.76 -12.10
CA ILE A 231 -0.58 -10.31 -10.97
C ILE A 231 -1.58 -9.28 -10.42
N PRO A 232 -2.77 -9.72 -9.95
CA PRO A 232 -3.79 -8.92 -9.29
C PRO A 232 -3.30 -8.02 -8.14
N TRP A 233 -3.98 -6.89 -7.91
CA TRP A 233 -3.60 -5.92 -6.87
C TRP A 233 -3.78 -6.48 -5.45
N SER A 234 -4.75 -7.37 -5.25
CA SER A 234 -4.98 -8.06 -3.97
C SER A 234 -3.71 -8.74 -3.43
N ILE A 235 -2.86 -9.28 -4.31
CA ILE A 235 -1.68 -10.08 -3.94
C ILE A 235 -0.35 -9.47 -4.40
N LYS A 236 -0.35 -8.38 -5.18
CA LYS A 236 0.89 -7.85 -5.76
C LYS A 236 1.94 -7.46 -4.70
N TRP A 237 1.50 -6.83 -3.63
CA TRP A 237 2.35 -6.48 -2.49
C TRP A 237 2.80 -7.71 -1.69
N SER A 238 1.96 -8.77 -1.60
CA SER A 238 2.25 -10.00 -0.86
C SER A 238 3.56 -10.63 -1.32
N ARG A 239 3.83 -10.65 -2.63
CA ARG A 239 5.10 -11.20 -3.15
C ARG A 239 6.34 -10.43 -2.71
N ALA A 240 6.26 -9.10 -2.58
CA ALA A 240 7.38 -8.34 -2.04
C ALA A 240 7.61 -8.72 -0.58
N PHE A 241 6.56 -8.63 0.24
CA PHE A 241 6.63 -8.91 1.66
C PHE A 241 7.04 -10.36 1.95
N CYS A 242 6.37 -11.36 1.37
CA CYS A 242 6.59 -12.77 1.65
C CYS A 242 7.96 -13.28 1.18
N ASN A 243 8.46 -12.82 0.03
CA ASN A 243 9.82 -13.17 -0.40
C ASN A 243 10.87 -12.60 0.56
N THR A 244 10.74 -11.33 0.96
CA THR A 244 11.66 -10.71 1.91
C THR A 244 11.53 -11.34 3.30
N LEU A 245 10.33 -11.67 3.74
CA LEU A 245 10.10 -12.36 5.02
C LEU A 245 10.75 -13.74 5.04
N LYS A 246 10.65 -14.49 3.93
CA LYS A 246 11.32 -15.78 3.80
C LYS A 246 12.85 -15.65 3.82
N ALA A 247 13.38 -14.62 3.16
CA ALA A 247 14.81 -14.38 3.08
C ALA A 247 15.41 -13.93 4.42
N GLU A 248 14.77 -12.96 5.09
CA GLU A 248 15.37 -12.24 6.22
C GLU A 248 14.71 -12.56 7.58
N GLY A 249 13.47 -13.04 7.58
CA GLY A 249 12.69 -13.26 8.79
C GLY A 249 12.20 -11.96 9.43
N PHE A 250 11.52 -12.10 10.57
CA PHE A 250 10.93 -10.97 11.29
C PHE A 250 11.94 -9.87 11.66
N TRP A 251 13.18 -10.25 11.97
CA TRP A 251 14.26 -9.35 12.36
C TRP A 251 15.04 -8.77 11.17
N GLY A 252 14.59 -9.03 9.94
CA GLY A 252 15.22 -8.57 8.72
C GLY A 252 15.22 -7.04 8.59
N GLY A 253 16.30 -6.48 8.05
CA GLY A 253 16.42 -5.03 7.84
C GLY A 253 15.36 -4.48 6.91
N HIS A 254 14.98 -5.23 5.87
CA HIS A 254 13.94 -4.83 4.92
C HIS A 254 12.54 -5.25 5.36
N VAL A 255 12.44 -6.19 6.31
CA VAL A 255 11.17 -6.67 6.89
C VAL A 255 10.69 -5.76 8.03
N SER A 256 11.62 -5.27 8.85
CA SER A 256 11.31 -4.46 10.04
C SER A 256 10.37 -3.27 9.77
N PRO A 257 10.53 -2.48 8.69
CA PRO A 257 9.64 -1.34 8.43
C PRO A 257 8.15 -1.72 8.28
N TRP A 258 7.86 -2.91 7.73
CA TRP A 258 6.49 -3.42 7.59
C TRP A 258 5.77 -3.53 8.94
N PHE A 259 6.49 -3.85 10.00
CA PHE A 259 5.95 -4.03 11.34
C PHE A 259 6.07 -2.81 12.26
N HIS A 260 7.05 -1.94 12.00
CA HIS A 260 7.49 -0.96 13.00
C HIS A 260 7.40 0.51 12.59
N ARG A 261 7.25 0.82 11.30
CA ARG A 261 7.18 2.22 10.84
C ARG A 261 5.74 2.73 10.80
N GLU A 262 5.52 3.94 11.25
CA GLU A 262 4.18 4.54 11.31
C GLU A 262 3.63 4.91 9.93
N LYS A 263 4.51 5.31 9.00
CA LYS A 263 4.10 5.85 7.70
C LYS A 263 4.80 5.15 6.55
N PHE A 264 4.11 5.01 5.43
CA PHE A 264 4.66 4.39 4.23
C PHE A 264 4.14 5.04 2.94
N GLY A 265 4.80 4.69 1.85
CA GLY A 265 4.35 4.95 0.49
C GLY A 265 5.08 4.05 -0.49
N PHE A 266 4.36 3.61 -1.51
CA PHE A 266 4.81 2.62 -2.48
C PHE A 266 4.85 3.19 -3.89
N SER A 267 5.78 2.70 -4.68
CA SER A 267 5.81 2.86 -6.13
C SER A 267 6.05 1.50 -6.76
N PHE A 268 5.26 1.17 -7.77
CA PHE A 268 5.46 -0.01 -8.60
C PHE A 268 5.97 0.45 -9.96
N TRP A 269 6.99 -0.24 -10.47
CA TRP A 269 7.59 0.06 -11.77
C TRP A 269 7.68 -1.19 -12.64
N ASP A 270 7.18 -1.09 -13.87
CA ASP A 270 7.28 -2.15 -14.88
C ASP A 270 8.48 -1.84 -15.79
N ASN A 271 9.61 -2.48 -15.53
CA ASN A 271 10.86 -2.19 -16.24
C ASN A 271 10.94 -2.76 -17.66
N ASP A 272 9.98 -3.61 -18.05
CA ASP A 272 9.83 -4.12 -19.42
C ASP A 272 8.34 -4.22 -19.77
N LEU A 273 7.85 -3.20 -20.48
CA LEU A 273 6.45 -3.11 -20.88
C LEU A 273 6.05 -4.20 -21.87
N SER A 274 7.00 -4.69 -22.69
CA SER A 274 6.75 -5.71 -23.71
C SER A 274 6.60 -7.12 -23.14
N ASN A 275 7.22 -7.39 -21.99
CA ASN A 275 7.15 -8.69 -21.33
C ASN A 275 5.99 -8.74 -20.33
N ASN A 276 4.97 -9.54 -20.63
CA ASN A 276 3.82 -9.70 -19.73
C ASN A 276 4.20 -10.34 -18.39
N ASN A 277 5.21 -11.23 -18.36
CA ASN A 277 5.66 -11.92 -17.16
C ASN A 277 6.84 -11.22 -16.45
N ASN A 278 7.05 -9.94 -16.76
CA ASN A 278 8.11 -9.14 -16.15
C ASN A 278 7.93 -9.01 -14.62
N ASN A 279 9.04 -8.85 -13.91
CA ASN A 279 9.00 -8.49 -12.49
C ASN A 279 8.59 -7.02 -12.37
N ALA A 280 7.59 -6.75 -11.54
CA ALA A 280 7.31 -5.40 -11.11
C ALA A 280 8.27 -5.05 -9.97
N ILE A 281 8.94 -3.91 -10.07
CA ILE A 281 9.80 -3.40 -9.00
C ILE A 281 8.92 -2.61 -8.04
N LEU A 282 8.82 -3.05 -6.79
CA LEU A 282 8.23 -2.28 -5.71
C LEU A 282 9.34 -1.51 -5.00
N ARG A 283 9.32 -0.18 -5.07
CA ARG A 283 10.05 0.67 -4.13
C ARG A 283 9.15 1.07 -2.98
N ALA A 284 9.53 0.67 -1.78
CA ALA A 284 8.85 1.04 -0.55
C ALA A 284 9.65 2.10 0.21
N LYS A 285 8.97 3.17 0.62
CA LYS A 285 9.52 4.21 1.50
C LYS A 285 8.75 4.21 2.81
N TRP A 286 9.49 4.35 3.91
CA TRP A 286 8.93 4.32 5.25
C TRP A 286 9.45 5.49 6.08
N THR A 287 8.59 6.08 6.90
CA THR A 287 8.95 7.17 7.81
C THR A 287 8.04 7.19 9.05
N GLY A 288 8.03 8.31 9.77
CA GLY A 288 7.31 8.48 11.03
C GLY A 288 7.98 7.75 12.18
N SER A 289 7.24 7.64 13.28
CA SER A 289 7.74 7.04 14.51
C SER A 289 8.16 5.59 14.28
N LEU A 290 9.33 5.22 14.81
CA LEU A 290 9.77 3.82 14.86
C LEU A 290 9.26 3.19 16.16
N LYS A 291 8.36 2.22 16.04
CA LYS A 291 7.78 1.53 17.19
C LYS A 291 8.72 0.43 17.68
N SER A 292 8.91 0.36 19.00
CA SER A 292 9.76 -0.64 19.65
C SER A 292 9.28 -2.06 19.34
N ASN A 293 10.19 -3.04 19.36
CA ASN A 293 9.80 -4.43 19.21
C ASN A 293 9.17 -4.94 20.52
N SER A 294 7.99 -5.57 20.45
CA SER A 294 7.38 -6.21 21.62
C SER A 294 7.98 -7.60 21.90
N TYR A 295 8.76 -8.12 20.95
CA TYR A 295 9.44 -9.39 21.03
C TYR A 295 10.93 -9.19 21.30
N LYS A 296 11.58 -10.18 21.91
CA LYS A 296 13.03 -10.20 22.13
C LYS A 296 13.68 -11.09 21.08
N LYS A 297 14.78 -10.64 20.47
CA LYS A 297 15.58 -11.49 19.60
C LYS A 297 16.34 -12.48 20.48
N ASN A 298 16.08 -13.77 20.28
CA ASN A 298 16.86 -14.85 20.88
C ASN A 298 18.11 -15.12 20.06
#